data_AF-A0A961EM95-F1
#
_entry.id   AF-A0A961EM95-F1
#
_cell.length_a   1.000
_cell.length_b   1.000
_cell.length_c   1.000
_cell.angle_alpha   90.00
_cell.angle_beta   90.00
_cell.angle_gamma   90.00
#
_symmetry.space_group_name_H-M   'P 1'
#
loop_
_entity.id
_entity.type
_entity.pdbx_description
1 polymer ?
#
loop_
_entity_poly.entity_id
_entity_poly.type
_entity_poly.pdbx_seq_one_letter_code
_entity_poly.pdbx_strand_id
1 'polypeptide(L)'
;IRIEDLRTHAVRTTHVGGAVLAGDLRAVRLDVAAPVTRARSVRLRPGGRYTTVVRRDLLGYRRSPYAVALGVLGLAGAFALTAVASTAPAAPVVLGIVAMLVAYFAFGALTEGVRLVADTAGTPPLFGLPFRSEALAHLVAPVVTALTVGLPVTAVVARVLGGRVGVALAACGIVVGILAGTSLMAAFRGSPPEPAFVPEVGPMMMVYWYARPLVLAAVSGGLFLAGLADLSDRTDPAGLWRLVLLSGAVLAAFSLAYGIYLARKLELGHRV
;
A
#
# COMPACT_ATOMS: atom_id res chain seq x y z
N ILE A 1 18.60 -7.81 33.42
CA ILE A 1 18.73 -6.80 32.35
C ILE A 1 20.19 -6.34 32.34
N ARG A 2 20.92 -6.38 31.22
CA ARG A 2 22.33 -5.98 31.18
C ARG A 2 22.45 -4.46 30.98
N ILE A 3 23.49 -3.83 31.54
CA ILE A 3 23.75 -2.38 31.40
C ILE A 3 23.87 -1.98 29.92
N GLU A 4 24.42 -2.86 29.08
CA GLU A 4 24.56 -2.64 27.64
C GLU A 4 23.21 -2.59 26.91
N ASP A 5 22.23 -3.37 27.35
CA ASP A 5 20.87 -3.35 26.80
C ASP A 5 20.18 -2.02 27.15
N LEU A 6 20.40 -1.51 28.37
CA LEU A 6 19.87 -0.21 28.81
C LEU A 6 20.52 0.96 28.07
N ARG A 7 21.83 0.91 27.81
CA ARG A 7 22.53 1.92 26.99
C ARG A 7 22.03 1.93 25.56
N THR A 8 21.91 0.75 24.94
CA THR A 8 21.37 0.61 23.59
C THR A 8 19.93 1.13 23.51
N HIS A 9 19.11 0.82 24.52
CA HIS A 9 17.74 1.33 24.61
C HIS A 9 17.69 2.84 24.79
N ALA A 10 18.53 3.42 25.66
CA ALA A 10 18.60 4.86 25.87
C ALA A 10 19.01 5.61 24.60
N VAL A 11 20.05 5.15 23.89
CA VAL A 11 20.49 5.72 22.61
C VAL A 11 19.38 5.65 21.56
N ARG A 12 18.71 4.49 21.40
CA ARG A 12 17.56 4.34 20.50
C ARG A 12 16.43 5.28 20.85
N THR A 13 16.10 5.44 22.13
CA THR A 13 15.00 6.31 22.58
C THR A 13 15.31 7.77 22.27
N THR A 14 16.55 8.22 22.50
CA THR A 14 17.01 9.57 22.17
C THR A 14 16.99 9.82 20.66
N HIS A 15 17.44 8.86 19.85
CA HIS A 15 17.40 8.95 18.39
C HIS A 15 15.96 9.02 17.86
N VAL A 16 15.07 8.18 18.39
CA VAL A 16 13.64 8.23 18.07
C VAL A 16 13.06 9.60 18.44
N GLY A 17 13.36 10.11 19.64
CA GLY A 17 12.91 11.44 20.05
C GLY A 17 13.39 12.55 19.13
N GLY A 18 14.68 12.56 18.78
CA GLY A 18 15.27 13.52 17.85
C GLY A 18 14.69 13.42 16.44
N ALA A 19 14.48 12.20 15.94
CA ALA A 19 13.90 11.95 14.63
C ALA A 19 12.40 12.33 14.57
N VAL A 20 11.62 12.13 15.65
CA VAL A 20 10.24 12.64 15.75
C VAL A 20 10.23 14.17 15.69
N LEU A 21 11.10 14.83 16.45
CA LEU A 21 11.20 16.30 16.46
C LEU A 21 11.64 16.86 15.09
N ALA A 22 12.49 16.13 14.38
CA ALA A 22 12.91 16.48 13.02
C ALA A 22 11.87 16.13 11.94
N GLY A 23 10.75 15.48 12.29
CA GLY A 23 9.78 14.98 11.32
C GLY A 23 10.30 13.81 10.47
N ASP A 24 11.42 13.22 10.85
CA ASP A 24 12.04 12.07 10.20
C ASP A 24 11.44 10.76 10.71
N LEU A 25 10.17 10.54 10.37
CA LEU A 25 9.45 9.28 10.67
C LEU A 25 10.15 8.05 10.07
N ARG A 26 11.01 8.25 9.08
CA ARG A 26 11.78 7.19 8.42
C ARG A 26 12.93 6.74 9.32
N ALA A 27 13.69 7.66 9.91
CA ALA A 27 14.71 7.34 10.90
C ALA A 27 14.10 6.70 12.16
N VAL A 28 13.00 7.25 12.68
CA VAL A 28 12.25 6.67 13.81
C VAL A 28 11.95 5.19 13.58
N ARG A 29 11.43 4.85 12.39
CA ARG A 29 11.05 3.48 12.08
C ARG A 29 12.24 2.53 12.00
N LEU A 30 13.38 2.96 11.46
CA LEU A 30 14.58 2.14 11.37
C LEU A 30 15.13 1.80 12.77
N ASP A 31 15.07 2.77 13.70
CA ASP A 31 15.52 2.56 15.08
C ASP A 31 14.55 1.69 15.90
N VAL A 32 13.26 1.75 15.60
CA VAL A 32 12.22 0.92 16.24
C VAL A 32 12.16 -0.49 15.66
N ALA A 33 12.65 -0.71 14.43
CA ALA A 33 12.59 -2.01 13.78
C ALA A 33 13.29 -3.10 14.62
N ALA A 34 12.55 -4.19 14.89
CA ALA A 34 13.09 -5.34 15.59
C ALA A 34 14.19 -6.01 14.73
N PRO A 35 15.31 -6.46 15.35
CA PRO A 35 16.34 -7.18 14.61
C PRO A 35 15.75 -8.40 13.90
N VAL A 36 16.08 -8.60 12.62
CA VAL A 36 15.64 -9.77 11.87
C VAL A 36 16.32 -11.00 12.45
N THR A 37 15.62 -11.85 13.20
CA THR A 37 16.21 -13.07 13.82
C THR A 37 15.86 -14.35 13.07
N ARG A 38 14.81 -14.36 12.25
CA ARG A 38 14.31 -15.53 11.54
C ARG A 38 14.92 -15.67 10.15
N ALA A 39 14.99 -16.90 9.63
CA ALA A 39 15.41 -17.24 8.27
C ALA A 39 16.74 -16.59 7.82
N ARG A 40 17.69 -16.41 8.75
CA ARG A 40 19.03 -15.86 8.47
C ARG A 40 19.90 -16.80 7.63
N SER A 41 19.71 -18.12 7.81
CA SER A 41 20.42 -19.16 7.07
C SER A 41 19.94 -19.32 5.63
N VAL A 42 18.74 -18.83 5.30
CA VAL A 42 18.18 -18.91 3.95
C VAL A 42 18.84 -17.85 3.08
N ARG A 43 19.62 -18.32 2.10
CA ARG A 43 20.30 -17.46 1.12
C ARG A 43 19.43 -17.28 -0.12
N LEU A 44 19.44 -16.07 -0.67
CA LEU A 44 18.93 -15.80 -2.00
C LEU A 44 19.82 -16.48 -3.03
N ARG A 45 19.24 -17.32 -3.87
CA ARG A 45 19.95 -17.90 -5.02
C ARG A 45 19.89 -16.93 -6.19
N PRO A 46 21.00 -16.73 -6.92
CA PRO A 46 21.02 -15.90 -8.11
C PRO A 46 20.03 -16.45 -9.15
N GLY A 47 19.40 -15.53 -9.88
CA GLY A 47 18.46 -15.83 -10.94
C GLY A 47 18.27 -14.62 -11.85
N GLY A 48 17.20 -14.61 -12.65
CA GLY A 48 16.83 -13.45 -13.45
C GLY A 48 16.64 -12.19 -12.58
N ARG A 49 16.90 -11.00 -13.14
CA ARG A 49 16.86 -9.73 -12.40
C ARG A 49 15.52 -9.52 -11.69
N TYR A 50 14.41 -9.65 -12.41
CA TYR A 50 13.05 -9.53 -11.86
C TYR A 50 12.70 -10.64 -10.86
N THR A 51 13.06 -11.90 -11.16
CA THR A 51 12.73 -13.03 -10.28
C THR A 51 13.50 -12.96 -8.96
N THR A 52 14.72 -12.41 -8.97
CA THR A 52 15.52 -12.17 -7.77
C THR A 52 14.87 -11.13 -6.86
N VAL A 53 14.31 -10.06 -7.43
CA VAL A 53 13.55 -9.04 -6.69
C VAL A 53 12.33 -9.66 -5.99
N VAL A 54 11.51 -10.42 -6.73
CA VAL A 54 10.33 -11.08 -6.14
C VAL A 54 10.74 -12.10 -5.07
N ARG A 55 11.77 -12.92 -5.31
CA ARG A 55 12.29 -13.87 -4.32
C ARG A 55 12.81 -13.17 -3.07
N ARG A 56 13.39 -11.98 -3.21
CA ARG A 56 13.86 -11.16 -2.09
C ARG A 56 12.69 -10.72 -1.23
N ASP A 57 11.58 -10.30 -1.81
CA ASP A 57 10.38 -9.92 -1.06
C ASP A 57 9.77 -11.10 -0.32
N LEU A 58 9.67 -12.26 -1.00
CA LEU A 58 9.18 -13.49 -0.37
C LEU A 58 10.10 -13.95 0.79
N LEU A 59 11.41 -13.76 0.65
CA LEU A 59 12.34 -13.99 1.76
C LEU A 59 12.13 -12.97 2.89
N GLY A 60 11.82 -11.71 2.54
CA GLY A 60 11.39 -10.67 3.48
C GLY A 60 10.17 -11.13 4.29
N TYR A 61 9.12 -11.62 3.63
CA TYR A 61 7.92 -12.17 4.27
C TYR A 61 8.23 -13.32 5.23
N ARG A 62 9.13 -14.23 4.85
CA ARG A 62 9.60 -15.31 5.74
C ARG A 62 10.37 -14.80 6.96
N ARG A 63 11.01 -13.63 6.85
CA ARG A 63 11.78 -12.98 7.91
C ARG A 63 10.90 -12.13 8.83
N SER A 64 9.77 -11.62 8.36
CA SER A 64 8.80 -10.81 9.10
C SER A 64 7.39 -11.44 9.15
N PRO A 65 7.24 -12.69 9.64
CA PRO A 65 5.98 -13.43 9.55
C PRO A 65 4.82 -12.75 10.28
N TYR A 66 5.07 -11.98 11.33
CA TYR A 66 4.02 -11.22 12.02
C TYR A 66 3.46 -10.09 11.16
N ALA A 67 4.32 -9.37 10.43
CA ALA A 67 3.88 -8.33 9.51
C ALA A 67 3.03 -8.92 8.37
N VAL A 68 3.45 -10.10 7.87
CA VAL A 68 2.69 -10.84 6.86
C VAL A 68 1.35 -11.32 7.40
N ALA A 69 1.32 -11.90 8.60
CA ALA A 69 0.09 -12.38 9.21
C ALA A 69 -0.91 -11.23 9.44
N LEU A 70 -0.45 -10.10 9.99
CA LEU A 70 -1.29 -8.92 10.18
C LEU A 70 -1.75 -8.33 8.84
N GLY A 71 -0.88 -8.28 7.83
CA GLY A 71 -1.24 -7.84 6.49
C GLY A 71 -2.29 -8.74 5.85
N VAL A 72 -2.13 -10.07 5.91
CA VAL A 72 -3.08 -11.04 5.34
C VAL A 72 -4.43 -10.99 6.07
N LEU A 73 -4.43 -10.97 7.40
CA LEU A 73 -5.67 -10.87 8.19
C LEU A 73 -6.37 -9.54 7.96
N GLY A 74 -5.61 -8.45 7.91
CA GLY A 74 -6.13 -7.11 7.59
C GLY A 74 -6.72 -7.04 6.19
N LEU A 75 -6.08 -7.65 5.19
CA LEU A 75 -6.60 -7.74 3.83
C LEU A 75 -7.88 -8.59 3.78
N ALA A 76 -7.93 -9.73 4.47
CA ALA A 76 -9.13 -10.55 4.52
C ALA A 76 -10.32 -9.76 5.11
N GLY A 77 -10.11 -9.08 6.25
CA GLY A 77 -11.13 -8.21 6.84
C GLY A 77 -11.51 -7.05 5.91
N ALA A 78 -10.54 -6.39 5.30
CA ALA A 78 -10.79 -5.28 4.39
C ALA A 78 -11.58 -5.70 3.14
N PHE A 79 -11.22 -6.81 2.49
CA PHE A 79 -11.94 -7.29 1.31
C PHE A 79 -13.34 -7.82 1.64
N ALA A 80 -13.56 -8.34 2.86
CA ALA A 80 -14.92 -8.63 3.32
C ALA A 80 -15.74 -7.32 3.42
N LEU A 81 -15.18 -6.26 4.00
CA LEU A 81 -15.83 -4.95 4.08
C LEU A 81 -16.03 -4.32 2.69
N THR A 82 -15.07 -4.46 1.78
CA THR A 82 -15.18 -4.03 0.38
C THR A 82 -16.34 -4.73 -0.33
N ALA A 83 -16.49 -6.05 -0.11
CA ALA A 83 -17.60 -6.81 -0.67
C ALA A 83 -18.94 -6.31 -0.10
N VAL A 84 -19.06 -6.10 1.21
CA VAL A 84 -20.26 -5.52 1.82
C VAL A 84 -20.55 -4.14 1.22
N ALA A 85 -19.55 -3.25 1.22
CA ALA A 85 -19.68 -1.87 0.77
C ALA A 85 -19.98 -1.70 -0.74
N SER A 86 -19.81 -2.76 -1.55
CA SER A 86 -20.09 -2.75 -2.99
C SER A 86 -21.31 -3.56 -3.40
N THR A 87 -21.88 -4.35 -2.48
CA THR A 87 -23.01 -5.26 -2.79
C THR A 87 -24.24 -5.04 -1.93
N ALA A 88 -24.12 -4.40 -0.77
CA ALA A 88 -25.25 -4.09 0.09
C ALA A 88 -25.71 -2.63 -0.15
N PRO A 89 -26.91 -2.40 -0.70
CA PRO A 89 -27.43 -1.05 -0.99
C PRO A 89 -27.58 -0.17 0.25
N ALA A 90 -27.85 -0.79 1.40
CA ALA A 90 -27.97 -0.09 2.68
C ALA A 90 -26.61 0.21 3.34
N ALA A 91 -25.48 -0.19 2.74
CA ALA A 91 -24.17 0.07 3.32
C ALA A 91 -23.86 1.57 3.29
N PRO A 92 -23.50 2.19 4.42
CA PRO A 92 -23.15 3.60 4.44
C PRO A 92 -21.80 3.82 3.74
N VAL A 93 -21.64 4.96 3.06
CA VAL A 93 -20.39 5.33 2.35
C VAL A 93 -19.15 5.21 3.24
N VAL A 94 -19.28 5.55 4.53
CA VAL A 94 -18.20 5.44 5.51
C VAL A 94 -17.62 4.02 5.61
N LEU A 95 -18.42 2.99 5.36
CA LEU A 95 -17.97 1.60 5.36
C LEU A 95 -16.95 1.34 4.25
N GLY A 96 -17.18 1.86 3.04
CA GLY A 96 -16.23 1.76 1.93
C GLY A 96 -14.93 2.50 2.23
N ILE A 97 -15.01 3.67 2.86
CA ILE A 97 -13.83 4.44 3.30
C ILE A 97 -13.03 3.65 4.33
N VAL A 98 -13.70 3.09 5.36
CA VAL A 98 -13.05 2.25 6.38
C VAL A 98 -12.44 1.00 5.76
N ALA A 99 -13.13 0.33 4.83
CA ALA A 99 -12.60 -0.82 4.10
C ALA A 99 -11.29 -0.47 3.39
N MET A 100 -11.26 0.65 2.68
CA MET A 100 -10.07 1.13 1.96
C MET A 100 -8.95 1.57 2.90
N LEU A 101 -9.26 2.18 4.05
CA LEU A 101 -8.26 2.52 5.07
C LEU A 101 -7.58 1.26 5.61
N VAL A 102 -8.36 0.26 6.02
CA VAL A 102 -7.82 -1.02 6.51
C VAL A 102 -7.04 -1.72 5.40
N ALA A 103 -7.56 -1.75 4.17
CA ALA A 103 -6.87 -2.33 3.03
C ALA A 103 -5.52 -1.64 2.76
N TYR A 104 -5.46 -0.31 2.85
CA TYR A 104 -4.24 0.47 2.63
C TYR A 104 -3.15 0.12 3.63
N PHE A 105 -3.47 0.07 4.92
CA PHE A 105 -2.49 -0.31 5.94
C PHE A 105 -2.08 -1.78 5.83
N ALA A 106 -3.03 -2.67 5.57
CA ALA A 106 -2.78 -4.10 5.42
C ALA A 106 -1.91 -4.41 4.19
N PHE A 107 -2.19 -3.74 3.05
CA PHE A 107 -1.36 -3.81 1.85
C PHE A 107 0.02 -3.18 2.07
N GLY A 108 0.07 -2.06 2.80
CA GLY A 108 1.31 -1.38 3.17
C GLY A 108 2.30 -2.25 3.95
N ALA A 109 1.79 -3.14 4.81
CA ALA A 109 2.61 -4.13 5.53
C ALA A 109 3.31 -5.13 4.59
N LEU A 110 2.80 -5.30 3.38
CA LEU A 110 3.31 -6.22 2.36
C LEU A 110 4.18 -5.52 1.30
N THR A 111 4.12 -4.18 1.20
CA THR A 111 4.87 -3.39 0.20
C THR A 111 6.24 -2.92 0.68
N GLU A 112 6.84 -3.61 1.65
CA GLU A 112 8.12 -3.18 2.23
C GLU A 112 9.24 -3.07 1.19
N GLY A 113 9.26 -3.95 0.19
CA GLY A 113 10.23 -3.90 -0.90
C GLY A 113 10.16 -2.60 -1.72
N VAL A 114 8.94 -2.13 -2.03
CA VAL A 114 8.71 -0.85 -2.75
C VAL A 114 9.28 0.31 -1.97
N ARG A 115 9.04 0.33 -0.65
CA ARG A 115 9.57 1.34 0.26
C ARG A 115 11.09 1.32 0.30
N LEU A 116 11.69 0.14 0.44
CA LEU A 116 13.14 -0.02 0.50
C LEU A 116 13.84 0.44 -0.78
N VAL A 117 13.22 0.25 -1.95
CA VAL A 117 13.77 0.76 -3.21
C VAL A 117 13.70 2.28 -3.28
N ALA A 118 12.60 2.88 -2.85
CA ALA A 118 12.51 4.33 -2.74
C ALA A 118 13.55 4.88 -1.74
N ASP A 119 13.84 4.15 -0.67
CA ASP A 119 14.84 4.51 0.32
C ASP A 119 16.27 4.51 -0.25
N THR A 120 16.55 3.67 -1.24
CA THR A 120 17.84 3.59 -1.95
C THR A 120 17.90 4.48 -3.19
N ALA A 121 16.91 5.35 -3.40
CA ALA A 121 16.93 6.31 -4.49
C ALA A 121 18.23 7.14 -4.48
N GLY A 122 18.87 7.24 -5.65
CA GLY A 122 20.17 7.91 -5.81
C GLY A 122 21.40 7.04 -5.60
N THR A 123 21.23 5.79 -5.17
CA THR A 123 22.33 4.80 -5.20
C THR A 123 22.29 3.97 -6.49
N PRO A 124 23.44 3.47 -6.99
CA PRO A 124 23.45 2.57 -8.13
C PRO A 124 22.57 1.33 -7.87
N PRO A 125 21.71 0.92 -8.83
CA PRO A 125 20.78 -0.18 -8.62
C PRO A 125 21.53 -1.51 -8.43
N LEU A 126 21.23 -2.21 -7.33
CA LEU A 126 21.89 -3.47 -6.95
C LEU A 126 21.79 -4.56 -8.03
N PHE A 127 20.70 -4.56 -8.80
CA PHE A 127 20.43 -5.57 -9.83
C PHE A 127 20.54 -5.04 -11.25
N GLY A 128 21.04 -3.81 -11.44
CA GLY A 128 21.13 -3.17 -12.75
C GLY A 128 19.77 -2.96 -13.43
N LEU A 129 18.70 -2.81 -12.64
CA LEU A 129 17.37 -2.46 -13.11
C LEU A 129 17.14 -0.95 -12.99
N PRO A 130 16.42 -0.32 -13.92
CA PRO A 130 15.89 1.02 -13.69
C PRO A 130 14.97 1.03 -12.46
N PHE A 131 14.99 2.13 -11.69
CA PHE A 131 14.20 2.28 -10.47
C PHE A 131 12.72 1.94 -10.64
N ARG A 132 12.13 2.35 -11.77
CA ARG A 132 10.73 2.05 -12.09
C ARG A 132 10.46 0.55 -12.24
N SER A 133 11.34 -0.15 -12.95
CA SER A 133 11.23 -1.59 -13.18
C SER A 133 11.40 -2.37 -11.88
N GLU A 134 12.31 -1.93 -11.01
CA GLU A 134 12.52 -2.53 -9.69
C GLU A 134 11.32 -2.28 -8.77
N ALA A 135 10.78 -1.05 -8.74
CA ALA A 135 9.58 -0.71 -7.99
C ALA A 135 8.36 -1.54 -8.40
N LEU A 136 8.15 -1.72 -9.72
CA LEU A 136 7.07 -2.56 -10.24
C LEU A 136 7.27 -4.04 -9.91
N ALA A 137 8.51 -4.53 -9.92
CA ALA A 137 8.81 -5.89 -9.51
C ALA A 137 8.47 -6.12 -8.03
N HIS A 138 8.70 -5.12 -7.17
CA HIS A 138 8.34 -5.17 -5.76
C HIS A 138 6.82 -5.09 -5.49
N LEU A 139 6.00 -4.76 -6.49
CA LEU A 139 4.54 -4.86 -6.37
C LEU A 139 4.02 -6.27 -6.60
N VAL A 140 4.79 -7.17 -7.20
CA VAL A 140 4.31 -8.52 -7.54
C VAL A 140 3.89 -9.29 -6.29
N ALA A 141 4.74 -9.36 -5.27
CA ALA A 141 4.43 -10.08 -4.03
C ALA A 141 3.18 -9.54 -3.29
N PRO A 142 3.04 -8.23 -3.03
CA PRO A 142 1.85 -7.71 -2.35
C PRO A 142 0.58 -7.80 -3.23
N VAL A 143 0.67 -7.56 -4.54
CA VAL A 143 -0.50 -7.70 -5.45
C VAL A 143 -0.99 -9.14 -5.51
N VAL A 144 -0.08 -10.10 -5.71
CA VAL A 144 -0.44 -11.53 -5.72
C VAL A 144 -1.06 -11.92 -4.39
N THR A 145 -0.47 -11.53 -3.27
CA THR A 145 -1.02 -11.81 -1.93
C THR A 145 -2.41 -11.20 -1.73
N ALA A 146 -2.60 -9.95 -2.17
CA ALA A 146 -3.89 -9.28 -2.06
C ALA A 146 -4.97 -9.93 -2.92
N LEU A 147 -4.64 -10.38 -4.14
CA LEU A 147 -5.58 -11.08 -5.00
C LEU A 147 -5.88 -12.50 -4.49
N THR A 148 -4.88 -13.24 -4.01
CA THR A 148 -5.09 -14.59 -3.48
C THR A 148 -5.95 -14.60 -2.23
N VAL A 149 -5.87 -13.56 -1.40
CA VAL A 149 -6.74 -13.38 -0.22
C VAL A 149 -8.08 -12.76 -0.61
N GLY A 150 -8.05 -11.68 -1.39
CA GLY A 150 -9.21 -10.84 -1.67
C GLY A 150 -10.25 -11.49 -2.57
N LEU A 151 -9.84 -12.19 -3.63
CA LEU A 151 -10.77 -12.84 -4.56
C LEU A 151 -11.70 -13.86 -3.88
N PRO A 152 -11.19 -14.86 -3.10
CA PRO A 152 -12.07 -15.83 -2.45
C PRO A 152 -12.96 -15.20 -1.38
N VAL A 153 -12.41 -14.30 -0.55
CA VAL A 153 -13.20 -13.60 0.48
C VAL A 153 -14.33 -12.78 -0.14
N THR A 154 -14.00 -11.99 -1.17
CA THR A 154 -14.98 -11.15 -1.87
C THR A 154 -16.05 -12.00 -2.53
N ALA A 155 -15.69 -13.11 -3.19
CA ALA A 155 -16.65 -14.02 -3.81
C ALA A 155 -17.63 -14.61 -2.79
N VAL A 156 -17.12 -15.10 -1.65
CA VAL A 156 -17.93 -15.70 -0.59
C VAL A 156 -18.89 -14.67 -0.01
N VAL A 157 -18.39 -13.49 0.37
CA VAL A 157 -19.22 -12.44 0.98
C VAL A 157 -20.27 -11.93 -0.01
N ALA A 158 -19.89 -11.65 -1.26
CA ALA A 158 -20.85 -11.23 -2.29
C ALA A 158 -21.93 -12.30 -2.52
N ARG A 159 -21.56 -13.58 -2.52
CA ARG A 159 -22.51 -14.69 -2.71
C ARG A 159 -23.49 -14.82 -1.54
N VAL A 160 -23.01 -14.65 -0.31
CA VAL A 160 -23.82 -14.67 0.91
C VAL A 160 -24.81 -13.52 0.94
N LEU A 161 -24.40 -12.34 0.46
CA LEU A 161 -25.25 -11.16 0.37
C LEU A 161 -26.20 -11.17 -0.85
N GLY A 162 -26.17 -12.22 -1.68
CA GLY A 162 -26.98 -12.32 -2.89
C GLY A 162 -26.56 -11.37 -4.02
N GLY A 163 -25.35 -10.79 -3.93
CA GLY A 163 -24.83 -9.83 -4.90
C GLY A 163 -24.27 -10.48 -6.17
N ARG A 164 -23.97 -9.62 -7.16
CA ARG A 164 -23.34 -10.01 -8.43
C ARG A 164 -21.85 -10.32 -8.22
N VAL A 165 -21.51 -11.59 -8.00
CA VAL A 165 -20.12 -12.04 -7.73
C VAL A 165 -19.11 -11.50 -8.75
N GLY A 166 -19.44 -11.50 -10.05
CA GLY A 166 -18.53 -10.99 -11.08
C GLY A 166 -18.21 -9.49 -10.93
N VAL A 167 -19.18 -8.67 -10.51
CA VAL A 167 -18.98 -7.23 -10.25
C VAL A 167 -18.12 -7.03 -9.02
N ALA A 168 -18.38 -7.79 -7.94
CA ALA A 168 -17.59 -7.72 -6.72
C ALA A 168 -16.12 -8.15 -6.96
N LEU A 169 -15.89 -9.19 -7.77
CA LEU A 169 -14.54 -9.61 -8.17
C LEU A 169 -13.82 -8.55 -9.01
N ALA A 170 -14.53 -7.88 -9.93
CA ALA A 170 -13.97 -6.77 -10.68
C ALA A 170 -13.59 -5.59 -9.76
N ALA A 171 -14.45 -5.26 -8.79
CA ALA A 171 -14.19 -4.25 -7.77
C ALA A 171 -12.97 -4.60 -6.92
N CYS A 172 -12.80 -5.87 -6.53
CA CYS A 172 -11.60 -6.35 -5.82
C CYS A 172 -10.32 -6.08 -6.64
N GLY A 173 -10.32 -6.40 -7.94
CA GLY A 173 -9.19 -6.11 -8.82
C GLY A 173 -8.86 -4.62 -8.93
N ILE A 174 -9.89 -3.78 -9.05
CA ILE A 174 -9.76 -2.32 -9.09
C ILE A 174 -9.17 -1.79 -7.77
N VAL A 175 -9.70 -2.24 -6.63
CA VAL A 175 -9.18 -1.88 -5.29
C VAL A 175 -7.71 -2.24 -5.17
N VAL A 176 -7.29 -3.44 -5.57
CA VAL A 176 -5.87 -3.83 -5.58
C VAL A 176 -5.03 -2.88 -6.45
N GLY A 177 -5.52 -2.49 -7.62
CA GLY A 177 -4.84 -1.50 -8.48
C GLY A 177 -4.68 -0.13 -7.82
N ILE A 178 -5.72 0.37 -7.15
CA ILE A 178 -5.67 1.62 -6.36
C ILE A 178 -4.64 1.51 -5.24
N LEU A 179 -4.66 0.40 -4.48
CA LEU A 179 -3.70 0.15 -3.39
C LEU A 179 -2.26 0.10 -3.89
N ALA A 180 -2.01 -0.59 -5.01
CA ALA A 180 -0.69 -0.66 -5.62
C ALA A 180 -0.19 0.72 -6.08
N GLY A 181 -1.04 1.50 -6.77
CA GLY A 181 -0.71 2.84 -7.22
C GLY A 181 -0.45 3.82 -6.07
N THR A 182 -1.32 3.84 -5.06
CA THR A 182 -1.17 4.70 -3.89
C THR A 182 0.00 4.31 -2.99
N SER A 183 0.39 3.02 -2.97
CA SER A 183 1.63 2.57 -2.32
C SER A 183 2.88 3.07 -3.03
N LEU A 184 2.90 3.07 -4.37
CA LEU A 184 3.97 3.73 -5.14
C LEU A 184 4.02 5.22 -4.85
N MET A 185 2.86 5.90 -4.83
CA MET A 185 2.79 7.33 -4.50
C MET A 185 3.35 7.64 -3.11
N ALA A 186 3.09 6.78 -2.12
CA ALA A 186 3.60 6.93 -0.77
C ALA A 186 5.11 6.70 -0.68
N ALA A 187 5.62 5.69 -1.39
CA ALA A 187 7.05 5.37 -1.43
C ALA A 187 7.85 6.47 -2.15
N PHE A 188 7.39 6.91 -3.33
CA PHE A 188 8.08 7.87 -4.19
C PHE A 188 7.58 9.31 -4.03
N ARG A 189 7.02 9.68 -2.88
CA ARG A 189 6.41 11.01 -2.65
C ARG A 189 7.35 12.21 -2.84
N GLY A 190 8.66 11.98 -2.81
CA GLY A 190 9.69 13.00 -3.03
C GLY A 190 10.01 13.79 -1.77
N SER A 191 10.38 15.06 -1.93
CA SER A 191 10.55 16.01 -0.83
C SER A 191 9.21 16.64 -0.42
N PRO A 192 9.06 17.06 0.84
CA PRO A 192 7.88 17.83 1.26
C PRO A 192 7.79 19.15 0.47
N PRO A 193 6.58 19.67 0.25
CA PRO A 193 6.38 20.93 -0.46
C PRO A 193 6.88 22.11 0.38
N GLU A 194 7.31 23.20 -0.26
CA GLU A 194 7.85 24.39 0.44
C GLU A 194 6.96 24.93 1.59
N PRO A 195 5.61 24.97 1.47
CA PRO A 195 4.75 25.40 2.57
C PRO A 195 4.85 24.54 3.84
N ALA A 196 5.41 23.32 3.76
CA ALA A 196 5.65 22.48 4.93
C ALA A 196 6.69 23.07 5.90
N PHE A 197 7.47 24.08 5.46
CA PHE A 197 8.49 24.75 6.25
C PHE A 197 8.08 26.15 6.74
N VAL A 198 6.83 26.55 6.50
CA VAL A 198 6.26 27.81 6.98
C VAL A 198 5.64 27.58 8.37
N PRO A 199 5.97 28.35 9.42
CA PRO A 199 5.54 28.05 10.79
C PRO A 199 4.02 27.87 10.99
N GLU A 200 3.21 28.68 10.32
CA GLU A 200 1.75 28.75 10.53
C GLU A 200 1.01 27.56 9.90
N VAL A 201 1.50 27.06 8.76
CA VAL A 201 0.84 25.99 7.97
C VAL A 201 1.67 24.71 7.87
N GLY A 202 2.93 24.77 8.26
CA GLY A 202 3.94 23.73 8.06
C GLY A 202 3.54 22.37 8.63
N PRO A 203 3.14 22.27 9.90
CA PRO A 203 2.70 21.01 10.49
C PRO A 203 1.52 20.39 9.73
N MET A 204 0.50 21.18 9.40
CA MET A 204 -0.68 20.70 8.66
C MET A 204 -0.32 20.24 7.25
N MET A 205 0.54 21.01 6.56
CA MET A 205 1.04 20.66 5.23
C MET A 205 1.89 19.40 5.24
N MET A 206 2.69 19.17 6.28
CA MET A 206 3.46 17.95 6.45
C MET A 206 2.54 16.74 6.67
N VAL A 207 1.55 16.86 7.56
CA VAL A 207 0.54 15.81 7.78
C VAL A 207 -0.19 15.48 6.47
N TYR A 208 -0.68 16.50 5.75
CA TYR A 208 -1.35 16.30 4.47
C TYR A 208 -0.43 15.64 3.44
N TRP A 209 0.83 16.07 3.35
CA TRP A 209 1.80 15.50 2.41
C TRP A 209 2.04 14.00 2.67
N TYR A 210 2.14 13.58 3.93
CA TYR A 210 2.21 12.16 4.31
C TYR A 210 0.88 11.43 4.07
N ALA A 211 -0.26 12.07 4.36
CA ALA A 211 -1.57 11.44 4.28
C ALA A 211 -2.13 11.38 2.85
N ARG A 212 -1.62 12.17 1.89
CA ARG A 212 -2.21 12.29 0.54
C ARG A 212 -2.48 10.95 -0.16
N PRO A 213 -1.56 9.97 -0.19
CA PRO A 213 -1.83 8.68 -0.83
C PRO A 213 -2.89 7.87 -0.09
N LEU A 214 -2.91 7.93 1.25
CA LEU A 214 -3.94 7.29 2.09
C LEU A 214 -5.30 7.92 1.83
N VAL A 215 -5.40 9.25 1.82
CA VAL A 215 -6.65 9.99 1.56
C VAL A 215 -7.17 9.67 0.17
N LEU A 216 -6.27 9.65 -0.84
CA LEU A 216 -6.64 9.25 -2.19
C LEU A 216 -7.22 7.82 -2.19
N ALA A 217 -6.52 6.84 -1.63
CA ALA A 217 -7.01 5.45 -1.57
C ALA A 217 -8.36 5.34 -0.86
N ALA A 218 -8.46 5.93 0.34
CA ALA A 218 -9.60 5.83 1.24
C ALA A 218 -10.86 6.48 0.64
N VAL A 219 -10.74 7.74 0.21
CA VAL A 219 -11.90 8.52 -0.27
C VAL A 219 -12.29 8.06 -1.66
N SER A 220 -11.37 8.00 -2.62
CA SER A 220 -11.72 7.66 -3.99
C SER A 220 -12.15 6.19 -4.15
N GLY A 221 -11.48 5.27 -3.43
CA GLY A 221 -11.89 3.87 -3.39
C GLY A 221 -13.21 3.68 -2.65
N GLY A 222 -13.43 4.38 -1.53
CA GLY A 222 -14.68 4.30 -0.78
C GLY A 222 -15.88 4.82 -1.57
N LEU A 223 -15.74 5.95 -2.27
CA LEU A 223 -16.77 6.50 -3.15
C LEU A 223 -17.05 5.59 -4.36
N PHE A 224 -16.00 4.99 -4.93
CA PHE A 224 -16.16 3.98 -5.99
C PHE A 224 -17.00 2.78 -5.52
N LEU A 225 -16.73 2.26 -4.32
CA LEU A 225 -17.49 1.13 -3.76
C LEU A 225 -18.95 1.51 -3.46
N ALA A 226 -19.17 2.69 -2.88
CA ALA A 226 -20.52 3.19 -2.63
C ALA A 226 -21.33 3.33 -3.93
N GLY A 227 -20.72 3.86 -4.99
CA GLY A 227 -21.36 3.95 -6.30
C GLY A 227 -21.73 2.59 -6.91
N LEU A 228 -20.99 1.52 -6.57
CA LEU A 228 -21.36 0.16 -6.96
C LEU A 228 -22.55 -0.38 -6.16
N ALA A 229 -22.60 -0.12 -4.85
CA ALA A 229 -23.70 -0.55 -3.99
C ALA A 229 -25.04 0.11 -4.38
N ASP A 230 -25.04 1.40 -4.69
CA ASP A 230 -26.24 2.13 -5.13
C ASP A 230 -26.87 1.54 -6.41
N LEU A 231 -26.04 0.89 -7.23
CA LEU A 231 -26.44 0.27 -8.49
C LEU A 231 -26.72 -1.23 -8.37
N SER A 232 -26.53 -1.85 -7.19
CA SER A 232 -26.76 -3.28 -7.01
C SER A 232 -28.23 -3.64 -6.82
N ASP A 233 -29.05 -2.71 -6.30
CA ASP A 233 -30.49 -2.91 -6.02
C ASP A 233 -31.40 -2.59 -7.21
N ARG A 234 -30.92 -1.75 -8.12
CA ARG A 234 -31.72 -1.31 -9.25
C ARG A 234 -31.73 -2.42 -10.31
N THR A 235 -32.92 -2.79 -10.80
CA THR A 235 -33.04 -3.31 -12.15
C THR A 235 -32.32 -2.30 -13.03
N ASP A 236 -31.12 -2.65 -13.51
CA ASP A 236 -30.22 -1.74 -14.22
C ASP A 236 -30.34 -2.05 -15.72
N PRO A 237 -31.39 -1.55 -16.40
CA PRO A 237 -31.59 -1.80 -17.83
C PRO A 237 -30.50 -1.12 -18.68
N ALA A 238 -29.79 -0.11 -18.14
CA ALA A 238 -28.80 0.67 -18.86
C ALA A 238 -27.36 0.18 -18.65
N GLY A 239 -27.11 -0.75 -17.70
CA GLY A 239 -25.79 -1.27 -17.41
C GLY A 239 -24.85 -0.23 -16.79
N LEU A 240 -25.38 0.70 -15.99
CA LEU A 240 -24.64 1.77 -15.32
C LEU A 240 -23.51 1.25 -14.40
N TRP A 241 -23.63 0.03 -13.86
CA TRP A 241 -22.55 -0.59 -13.10
C TRP A 241 -21.25 -0.72 -13.92
N ARG A 242 -21.35 -0.83 -15.25
CA ARG A 242 -20.19 -0.86 -16.16
C ARG A 242 -19.45 0.47 -16.19
N LEU A 243 -20.18 1.59 -16.14
CA LEU A 243 -19.59 2.92 -16.08
C LEU A 243 -18.86 3.15 -14.76
N VAL A 244 -19.41 2.66 -13.65
CA VAL A 244 -18.75 2.73 -12.34
C VAL A 244 -17.51 1.84 -12.30
N LEU A 245 -17.56 0.62 -12.85
CA LEU A 245 -16.37 -0.21 -12.99
C LEU A 245 -15.31 0.44 -13.89
N LEU A 246 -15.72 1.09 -14.99
CA LEU A 246 -14.81 1.81 -15.86
C LEU A 246 -14.17 2.98 -15.14
N SER A 247 -14.93 3.78 -14.37
CA SER A 247 -14.37 4.90 -13.60
C SER A 247 -13.41 4.41 -12.53
N GLY A 248 -13.72 3.30 -11.84
CA GLY A 248 -12.82 2.63 -10.91
C GLY A 248 -11.54 2.13 -11.59
N ALA A 249 -11.64 1.51 -12.77
CA ALA A 249 -10.49 1.05 -13.54
C ALA A 249 -9.60 2.23 -13.99
N VAL A 250 -10.21 3.34 -14.43
CA VAL A 250 -9.49 4.58 -14.77
C VAL A 250 -8.78 5.15 -13.54
N LEU A 251 -9.43 5.16 -12.38
CA LEU A 251 -8.84 5.61 -11.12
C LEU A 251 -7.64 4.73 -10.69
N ALA A 252 -7.77 3.40 -10.82
CA ALA A 252 -6.68 2.46 -10.55
C ALA A 252 -5.50 2.69 -11.51
N ALA A 253 -5.78 2.82 -12.81
CA ALA A 253 -4.77 3.09 -13.84
C ALA A 253 -4.08 4.44 -13.61
N PHE A 254 -4.84 5.49 -13.28
CA PHE A 254 -4.32 6.81 -12.93
C PHE A 254 -3.40 6.73 -11.70
N SER A 255 -3.84 6.05 -10.64
CA SER A 255 -3.05 5.90 -9.40
C SER A 255 -1.72 5.19 -9.66
N LEU A 256 -1.74 4.12 -10.46
CA LEU A 256 -0.54 3.40 -10.89
C LEU A 256 0.37 4.28 -11.75
N ALA A 257 -0.18 4.92 -12.79
CA ALA A 257 0.58 5.77 -13.70
C ALA A 257 1.24 6.94 -12.96
N TYR A 258 0.52 7.57 -12.04
CA TYR A 258 1.05 8.67 -11.24
C TYR A 258 2.11 8.20 -10.24
N GLY A 259 1.92 7.04 -9.59
CA GLY A 259 2.96 6.42 -8.75
C GLY A 259 4.25 6.11 -9.53
N ILE A 260 4.13 5.56 -10.74
CA ILE A 260 5.26 5.29 -11.64
C ILE A 260 5.93 6.61 -12.10
N TYR A 261 5.13 7.63 -12.40
CA TYR A 261 5.64 8.97 -12.74
C TYR A 261 6.48 9.54 -11.61
N LEU A 262 6.04 9.43 -10.36
CA LEU A 262 6.81 9.87 -9.20
C LEU A 262 8.14 9.11 -9.07
N ALA A 263 8.13 7.78 -9.25
CA ALA A 263 9.35 6.99 -9.29
C ALA A 263 10.31 7.45 -10.40
N ARG A 264 9.78 7.77 -11.59
CA ARG A 264 10.57 8.33 -12.70
C ARG A 264 11.19 9.67 -12.35
N LYS A 265 10.40 10.57 -11.76
CA LYS A 265 10.84 11.91 -11.39
C LYS A 265 12.00 11.84 -10.40
N LEU A 266 11.89 10.94 -9.42
CA LEU A 266 12.94 10.68 -8.45
C LEU A 266 14.21 10.11 -9.11
N GLU A 267 14.05 9.14 -10.02
CA GLU A 267 15.16 8.55 -10.80
C GLU A 267 15.93 9.62 -11.58
N LEU A 268 15.23 10.53 -12.26
CA LEU A 268 15.86 11.61 -13.04
C LEU A 268 16.57 12.64 -12.16
N GLY A 269 16.02 12.94 -10.99
CA GLY A 269 16.61 13.91 -10.06
C GLY A 269 17.97 13.51 -9.49
N HIS A 270 18.32 12.21 -9.50
CA HIS A 270 19.59 11.70 -8.98
C HIS A 270 20.62 11.36 -10.07
N ARG A 271 20.34 11.68 -11.35
CA ARG A 271 21.28 11.48 -12.46
C ARG A 271 22.19 12.70 -12.70
N VAL A 272 22.15 13.69 -11.82
CA VAL A 272 22.91 14.94 -11.89
C VAL A 272 24.19 14.82 -11.07
#